data_AF-A0A959RRP8-F1
#
_entry.id   AF-A0A959RRP8-F1
#
_cell.length_a   1.000
_cell.length_b   1.000
_cell.length_c   1.000
_cell.angle_alpha   90.00
_cell.angle_beta   90.00
_cell.angle_gamma   90.00
#
_symmetry.space_group_name_H-M   'P 1'
#
loop_
_entity.id
_entity.type
_entity.pdbx_description
1 polymer ?
#
loop_
_entity_poly.entity_id
_entity_poly.type
_entity_poly.pdbx_seq_one_letter_code
_entity_poly.pdbx_strand_id
1 'polypeptide(L)'
;MKNTNTQTRFDHSITIVMIIFTLLLFSAFQLSAQEVEKDDKKTNETQSIESPNAPQVSSSEVVIKNFYGIPMIIITDENSGGSITLPILNSTGNITNKLYNFNGRLHWNGIDLIGTAARKIDDLSDAIYDGSSLFLGSDNGENNVGSDNTAVGHFSLHLNTTGNENTANGHSALKVNTSGSQNTANGAATLSSNTIGNHNTASGYAALNYNTSGNKNTANGDKSLNSNMTGSENTANGYWSLVSNTTGEGNTANGSTALYSNTTGHINLANGVKALYSNTTGGYNIGIGYEANYYNSGGSFNTIIGHGAGRGPSIHNKSGNIFLGYQAGYNETTSNKLYIENSNSTSPLIWGDFTNGSERVVINGNGTSGNAGYEFFVNGDAGGLTAWNNLSDERLKKNVSTITNALEKVNNLRGVNYEWIDSKRFS
;
A
#
# COMPACT_ATOMS: atom_id res chain seq x y z
N MET A 1 3.87 18.78 -9.90
CA MET A 1 4.82 19.89 -9.65
C MET A 1 4.12 21.20 -9.97
N LYS A 2 3.50 21.84 -8.98
CA LYS A 2 2.85 23.15 -9.16
C LYS A 2 3.38 24.11 -8.10
N ASN A 3 3.99 25.17 -8.60
CA ASN A 3 4.01 26.53 -8.09
C ASN A 3 4.42 26.75 -6.62
N THR A 4 5.72 26.96 -6.42
CA THR A 4 6.28 27.65 -5.26
C THR A 4 7.23 28.73 -5.77
N ASN A 5 6.69 29.89 -6.20
CA ASN A 5 7.51 31.09 -6.39
C ASN A 5 6.74 32.42 -6.34
N THR A 6 5.53 32.45 -5.77
CA THR A 6 4.74 33.67 -5.58
C THR A 6 4.86 34.30 -4.20
N GLN A 7 5.49 33.62 -3.23
CA GLN A 7 5.55 34.11 -1.84
C GLN A 7 6.76 35.02 -1.58
N THR A 8 7.89 34.79 -2.26
CA THR A 8 9.11 35.62 -2.13
C THR A 8 9.04 36.97 -2.84
N ARG A 9 8.03 37.21 -3.70
CA ARG A 9 7.79 38.52 -4.32
C ARG A 9 6.86 39.43 -3.50
N PHE A 10 6.06 38.87 -2.59
CA PHE A 10 5.17 39.66 -1.73
C PHE A 10 5.90 40.29 -0.55
N ASP A 11 6.87 39.58 0.05
CA ASP A 11 7.64 40.12 1.18
C ASP A 11 8.55 41.28 0.78
N HIS A 12 9.22 41.21 -0.38
CA HIS A 12 10.00 42.35 -0.87
C HIS A 12 9.14 43.56 -1.24
N SER A 13 7.87 43.37 -1.64
CA SER A 13 6.97 44.48 -1.99
C SER A 13 6.52 45.26 -0.75
N ILE A 14 6.29 44.58 0.38
CA ILE A 14 5.88 45.22 1.63
C ILE A 14 7.05 45.96 2.29
N THR A 15 8.26 45.38 2.26
CA THR A 15 9.45 46.04 2.82
C THR A 15 9.87 47.27 1.98
N ILE A 16 9.75 47.20 0.65
CA ILE A 16 10.05 48.36 -0.23
C ILE A 16 9.01 49.47 -0.06
N VAL A 17 7.72 49.14 0.11
CA VAL A 17 6.67 50.13 0.37
C VAL A 17 6.86 50.81 1.73
N MET A 18 7.25 50.10 2.80
CA MET A 18 7.55 50.71 4.09
C MET A 18 8.81 51.60 4.06
N ILE A 19 9.85 51.23 3.30
CA ILE A 19 11.06 52.05 3.18
C ILE A 19 10.79 53.33 2.36
N ILE A 20 10.01 53.24 1.27
CA ILE A 20 9.59 54.40 0.47
C ILE A 20 8.69 55.35 1.28
N PHE A 21 7.79 54.81 2.11
CA PHE A 21 6.93 55.63 2.97
C PHE A 21 7.72 56.37 4.06
N THR A 22 8.73 55.73 4.64
CA THR A 22 9.61 56.35 5.64
C THR A 22 10.55 57.41 5.02
N LEU A 23 11.03 57.20 3.79
CA LEU A 23 11.85 58.18 3.05
C LEU A 23 11.04 59.38 2.52
N LEU A 24 9.77 59.19 2.15
CA LEU A 24 8.85 60.28 1.79
C LEU A 24 8.48 61.13 3.01
N LEU A 25 8.34 60.52 4.19
CA LEU A 25 8.17 61.26 5.45
C LEU A 25 9.41 62.10 5.81
N PHE A 26 10.62 61.59 5.55
CA PHE A 26 11.87 62.29 5.90
C PHE A 26 12.21 63.42 4.92
N SER A 27 11.89 63.26 3.63
CA SER A 27 12.09 64.30 2.61
C SER A 27 11.06 65.44 2.71
N ALA A 28 9.82 65.14 3.10
CA ALA A 28 8.83 66.17 3.44
C ALA A 28 9.23 67.00 4.67
N PHE A 29 10.05 66.44 5.56
CA PHE A 29 10.58 67.14 6.75
C PHE A 29 11.77 68.07 6.45
N GLN A 30 12.51 67.83 5.36
CA GLN A 30 13.67 68.66 4.97
C GLN A 30 13.27 69.77 3.97
N LEU A 31 12.25 69.55 3.14
CA LEU A 31 11.76 70.56 2.19
C LEU A 31 10.97 71.70 2.85
N SER A 32 10.51 71.53 4.11
CA SER A 32 9.86 72.59 4.88
C SER A 32 10.84 73.54 5.58
N ALA A 33 12.15 73.28 5.51
CA ALA A 33 13.17 74.06 6.20
C ALA A 33 13.92 75.07 5.32
N GLN A 34 13.66 75.12 4.00
CA GLN A 34 14.52 75.87 3.06
C GLN A 34 13.75 76.54 1.92
N GLU A 35 12.74 77.37 2.22
CA GLU A 35 12.13 78.42 1.37
C GLU A 35 11.03 79.04 2.27
N VAL A 36 11.04 80.28 2.76
CA VAL A 36 11.19 81.56 2.09
C VAL A 36 11.55 82.62 3.13
N GLU A 37 12.71 83.25 2.93
CA GLU A 37 13.07 84.54 3.50
C GLU A 37 12.66 85.61 2.47
N LYS A 38 11.56 86.35 2.71
CA LYS A 38 11.34 87.75 2.26
C LYS A 38 9.94 88.28 2.63
N ASP A 39 9.96 89.25 3.55
CA ASP A 39 9.11 90.45 3.67
C ASP A 39 7.58 90.33 3.47
N ASP A 40 6.81 90.25 4.56
CA ASP A 40 6.18 91.43 5.18
C ASP A 40 5.30 91.11 6.42
N LYS A 41 5.61 91.79 7.51
CA LYS A 41 4.93 91.99 8.82
C LYS A 41 3.48 91.48 9.02
N LYS A 42 3.31 90.41 9.82
CA LYS A 42 2.77 90.38 11.22
C LYS A 42 2.26 88.97 11.59
N THR A 43 2.73 88.48 12.73
CA THR A 43 2.24 87.33 13.52
C THR A 43 2.22 85.97 12.81
N ASN A 44 3.28 85.20 13.07
CA ASN A 44 3.34 83.75 12.90
C ASN A 44 2.21 83.08 13.71
N GLU A 45 1.16 82.65 13.03
CA GLU A 45 0.53 81.37 13.34
C GLU A 45 0.71 80.50 12.11
N THR A 46 1.74 79.67 12.14
CA THR A 46 1.69 78.37 11.49
C THR A 46 0.34 77.79 11.91
N GLN A 47 -0.60 77.56 10.97
CA GLN A 47 -1.65 76.59 11.22
C GLN A 47 -0.96 75.23 11.26
N SER A 48 -0.36 74.94 12.42
CA SER A 48 -0.18 73.61 12.91
C SER A 48 -1.54 72.94 12.77
N ILE A 49 -1.60 71.86 11.97
CA ILE A 49 -2.60 70.83 12.23
C ILE A 49 -2.17 70.22 13.56
N GLU A 50 -2.47 70.91 14.66
CA GLU A 50 -2.50 70.31 15.98
C GLU A 50 -3.59 69.25 15.90
N SER A 51 -3.19 67.97 15.82
CA SER A 51 -4.10 66.91 16.21
C SER A 51 -4.54 67.24 17.64
N PRO A 52 -5.84 67.43 17.93
CA PRO A 52 -6.32 67.78 19.27
C PRO A 52 -6.04 66.70 20.32
N ASN A 53 -5.45 65.58 19.91
CA ASN A 53 -5.17 64.42 20.74
C ASN A 53 -3.71 63.96 20.53
N ALA A 54 -2.75 64.78 20.95
CA ALA A 54 -1.44 64.26 21.29
C ALA A 54 -1.62 63.11 22.31
N PRO A 55 -0.94 61.96 22.15
CA PRO A 55 -1.04 60.87 23.11
C PRO A 55 -0.77 61.41 24.51
N GLN A 56 -1.72 61.21 25.43
CA GLN A 56 -1.48 61.53 26.83
C GLN A 56 -0.48 60.48 27.33
N VAL A 57 0.79 60.88 27.47
CA VAL A 57 1.84 60.04 28.04
C VAL A 57 1.93 60.40 29.52
N SER A 58 1.35 59.57 30.38
CA SER A 58 1.72 59.55 31.80
C SER A 58 2.92 58.62 31.98
N SER A 59 3.54 58.60 33.16
CA SER A 59 4.69 57.71 33.45
C SER A 59 4.39 56.21 33.27
N SER A 60 3.12 55.84 33.09
CA SER A 60 2.65 54.45 33.08
C SER A 60 1.51 54.16 32.06
N GLU A 61 1.13 55.12 31.22
CA GLU A 61 0.04 54.97 30.24
C GLU A 61 0.23 55.86 29.00
N VAL A 62 -0.05 55.30 27.82
CA VAL A 62 -0.17 56.02 26.54
C VAL A 62 -1.58 55.79 25.98
N VAL A 63 -2.35 56.86 25.80
CA VAL A 63 -3.71 56.81 25.24
C VAL A 63 -3.76 57.43 23.85
N ILE A 64 -4.14 56.64 22.84
CA ILE A 64 -4.42 57.10 21.48
C ILE A 64 -5.93 57.29 21.33
N LYS A 65 -6.38 58.50 20.99
CA LYS A 65 -7.81 58.88 20.90
C LYS A 65 -8.23 59.19 19.46
N ASN A 66 -9.51 59.01 19.14
CA ASN A 66 -10.10 59.42 17.86
C ASN A 66 -10.33 60.94 17.80
N PHE A 67 -10.82 61.45 16.67
CA PHE A 67 -11.12 62.88 16.49
C PHE A 67 -12.12 63.46 17.52
N TYR A 68 -12.97 62.61 18.10
CA TYR A 68 -13.95 62.97 19.12
C TYR A 68 -13.42 62.85 20.56
N GLY A 69 -12.12 62.58 20.76
CA GLY A 69 -11.50 62.44 22.08
C GLY A 69 -11.78 61.11 22.78
N ILE A 70 -12.36 60.13 22.08
CA ILE A 70 -12.65 58.80 22.61
C ILE A 70 -11.38 57.93 22.49
N PRO A 71 -10.92 57.25 23.56
CA PRO A 71 -9.80 56.31 23.48
C PRO A 71 -10.05 55.21 22.43
N MET A 72 -9.07 54.98 21.55
CA MET A 72 -9.07 53.89 20.57
C MET A 72 -8.05 52.80 20.91
N ILE A 73 -6.91 53.20 21.49
CA ILE A 73 -5.86 52.29 21.96
C ILE A 73 -5.34 52.83 23.28
N ILE A 74 -5.24 51.97 24.29
CA ILE A 74 -4.66 52.29 25.58
C ILE A 74 -3.50 51.34 25.79
N ILE A 75 -2.30 51.87 26.00
CA ILE A 75 -1.12 51.08 26.33
C ILE A 75 -0.77 51.41 27.78
N THR A 76 -0.79 50.41 28.67
CA THR A 76 -0.45 50.60 30.09
C THR A 76 0.76 49.74 30.46
N ASP A 77 1.53 50.17 31.45
CA ASP A 77 2.59 49.36 32.07
C ASP A 77 2.05 48.52 33.25
N GLU A 78 0.90 47.88 33.06
CA GLU A 78 0.30 47.02 34.08
C GLU A 78 1.02 45.65 34.18
N ASN A 79 1.16 45.14 35.40
CA ASN A 79 1.60 43.77 35.71
C ASN A 79 3.02 43.37 35.23
N SER A 80 3.99 44.29 35.22
CA SER A 80 5.41 44.02 34.91
C SER A 80 5.71 43.58 33.47
N GLY A 81 4.74 43.68 32.55
CA GLY A 81 4.88 43.24 31.16
C GLY A 81 4.17 44.10 30.12
N GLY A 82 3.43 45.12 30.55
CA GLY A 82 2.64 45.99 29.69
C GLY A 82 1.38 45.35 29.12
N SER A 83 0.38 46.18 28.82
CA SER A 83 -0.85 45.76 28.13
C SER A 83 -1.25 46.75 27.04
N ILE A 84 -1.83 46.23 25.97
CA ILE A 84 -2.48 46.99 24.91
C ILE A 84 -3.97 46.65 24.97
N THR A 85 -4.80 47.66 25.22
CA THR A 85 -6.25 47.54 25.26
C THR A 85 -6.85 48.31 24.08
N LEU A 86 -7.70 47.64 23.31
CA LEU A 86 -8.58 48.23 22.30
C LEU A 86 -9.99 48.33 22.89
N PRO A 87 -10.36 49.48 23.48
CA PRO A 87 -11.71 49.71 24.00
C PRO A 87 -12.69 49.84 22.84
N ILE A 88 -13.21 48.71 22.35
CA ILE A 88 -14.33 48.72 21.41
C ILE A 88 -15.61 48.87 22.22
N LEU A 89 -16.26 50.03 22.12
CA LEU A 89 -17.61 50.22 22.65
C LEU A 89 -18.62 49.52 21.74
N ASN A 90 -19.14 48.38 22.18
CA ASN A 90 -20.43 47.91 21.68
C ASN A 90 -21.58 48.69 22.35
N SER A 91 -22.81 48.54 21.84
CA SER A 91 -24.00 49.26 22.29
C SER A 91 -24.42 49.01 23.74
N THR A 92 -23.75 48.10 24.45
CA THR A 92 -23.97 47.75 25.87
C THR A 92 -22.76 48.04 26.76
N GLY A 93 -21.72 48.70 26.24
CA GLY A 93 -20.66 49.28 27.06
C GLY A 93 -19.62 48.31 27.62
N ASN A 94 -19.50 47.08 27.10
CA ASN A 94 -18.40 46.18 27.50
C ASN A 94 -18.12 45.08 26.48
N ILE A 95 -16.98 45.19 25.78
CA ILE A 95 -15.98 44.11 25.60
C ILE A 95 -14.63 44.79 25.35
N THR A 96 -13.66 44.66 26.24
CA THR A 96 -12.30 45.19 26.05
C THR A 96 -11.43 44.12 25.39
N ASN A 97 -10.88 44.41 24.21
CA ASN A 97 -9.85 43.55 23.62
C ASN A 97 -8.50 43.90 24.27
N LYS A 98 -8.08 43.10 25.26
CA LYS A 98 -6.84 43.31 26.02
C LYS A 98 -5.80 42.27 25.63
N LEU A 99 -4.70 42.73 25.04
CA LEU A 99 -3.49 41.97 24.82
C LEU A 99 -2.48 42.32 25.92
N TYR A 100 -1.98 41.37 26.70
CA TYR A 100 -1.03 41.67 27.77
C TYR A 100 0.01 40.58 27.95
N ASN A 101 1.17 40.93 28.48
CA ASN A 101 2.17 39.96 28.89
C ASN A 101 2.02 39.68 30.40
N PHE A 102 1.95 38.41 30.77
CA PHE A 102 1.98 37.98 32.17
C PHE A 102 2.92 36.80 32.33
N ASN A 103 3.88 36.90 33.24
CA ASN A 103 4.90 35.88 33.50
C ASN A 103 5.64 35.37 32.24
N GLY A 104 5.88 36.24 31.24
CA GLY A 104 6.61 35.91 30.02
C GLY A 104 5.75 35.28 28.92
N ARG A 105 4.42 35.29 29.05
CA ARG A 105 3.46 34.77 28.06
C ARG A 105 2.54 35.88 27.58
N LEU A 106 2.14 35.83 26.32
CA LEU A 106 1.19 36.76 25.71
C LEU A 106 -0.24 36.24 25.95
N HIS A 107 -1.16 37.09 26.41
CA HIS A 107 -2.56 36.77 26.67
C HIS A 107 -3.49 37.68 25.85
N TRP A 108 -4.56 37.13 25.26
CA TRP A 108 -5.65 37.90 24.65
C TRP A 108 -6.94 37.68 25.44
N ASN A 109 -7.54 38.74 25.97
CA ASN A 109 -8.76 38.70 26.79
C ASN A 109 -8.69 37.70 27.96
N GLY A 110 -7.50 37.51 28.52
CA GLY A 110 -7.27 36.57 29.63
C GLY A 110 -6.89 35.16 29.21
N ILE A 111 -6.90 34.82 27.92
CA ILE A 111 -6.55 33.51 27.41
C ILE A 111 -5.08 33.51 26.98
N ASP A 112 -4.33 32.51 27.46
CA ASP A 112 -2.94 32.23 27.08
C ASP A 112 -2.79 32.01 25.55
N LEU A 113 -2.03 32.84 24.85
CA LEU A 113 -1.64 32.67 23.44
C LEU A 113 -0.37 31.83 23.30
N ILE A 114 -0.27 30.72 24.04
CA ILE A 114 0.92 29.88 24.03
C ILE A 114 0.83 28.92 22.83
N GLY A 115 1.64 29.18 21.80
CA GLY A 115 1.90 28.22 20.75
C GLY A 115 2.75 27.06 21.27
N THR A 116 2.15 25.88 21.39
CA THR A 116 2.65 24.58 20.88
C THR A 116 1.51 23.56 21.04
N ALA A 117 1.00 23.04 19.92
CA ALA A 117 -0.16 22.16 19.74
C ALA A 117 -1.55 22.84 19.84
N ALA A 118 -2.39 22.60 18.82
CA ALA A 118 -3.82 22.89 18.89
C ALA A 118 -4.42 22.08 20.04
N ARG A 119 -4.91 22.76 21.09
CA ARG A 119 -5.52 22.10 22.25
C ARG A 119 -6.98 21.68 22.00
N LYS A 120 -7.58 22.20 20.92
CA LYS A 120 -8.95 21.92 20.47
C LYS A 120 -9.07 22.28 18.98
N ILE A 121 -9.88 21.53 18.25
CA ILE A 121 -10.33 21.86 16.89
C ILE A 121 -11.82 22.23 17.04
N ASP A 122 -12.13 23.49 17.35
CA ASP A 122 -13.51 23.94 17.62
C ASP A 122 -14.13 24.84 16.55
N ASP A 123 -13.39 25.10 15.47
CA ASP A 123 -13.90 25.75 14.26
C ASP A 123 -14.28 24.75 13.15
N LEU A 124 -14.11 23.43 13.35
CA LEU A 124 -14.70 22.42 12.46
C LEU A 124 -16.13 22.13 12.95
N SER A 125 -17.11 22.76 12.31
CA SER A 125 -18.54 22.49 12.55
C SER A 125 -18.94 21.03 12.31
N ASP A 126 -18.10 20.26 11.62
CA ASP A 126 -18.28 18.88 11.20
C ASP A 126 -17.35 17.89 11.95
N ALA A 127 -16.61 18.35 12.97
CA ALA A 127 -15.87 17.46 13.85
C ALA A 127 -16.78 16.94 14.97
N ILE A 128 -17.04 15.63 15.00
CA ILE A 128 -17.79 14.96 16.07
C ILE A 128 -16.81 14.15 16.92
N TYR A 129 -16.83 14.38 18.23
CA TYR A 129 -16.17 13.54 19.22
C TYR A 129 -17.22 13.05 20.22
N ASP A 130 -17.45 11.75 20.29
CA ASP A 130 -18.49 11.14 21.14
C ASP A 130 -17.98 10.70 22.52
N GLY A 131 -16.70 10.96 22.84
CA GLY A 131 -16.03 10.49 24.05
C GLY A 131 -15.09 9.30 23.83
N SER A 132 -15.26 8.57 22.72
CA SER A 132 -14.46 7.39 22.37
C SER A 132 -14.01 7.35 20.91
N SER A 133 -14.75 8.00 20.00
CA SER A 133 -14.48 8.04 18.57
C SER A 133 -14.23 9.46 18.05
N LEU A 134 -13.45 9.58 16.97
CA LEU A 134 -13.13 10.84 16.29
C LEU A 134 -13.66 10.82 14.85
N PHE A 135 -14.54 11.76 14.51
CA PHE A 135 -15.07 11.94 13.16
C PHE A 135 -14.75 13.33 12.63
N LEU A 136 -14.16 13.43 11.43
CA LEU A 136 -13.79 14.69 10.78
C LEU A 136 -14.31 14.71 9.34
N GLY A 137 -15.15 15.68 9.00
CA GLY A 137 -15.84 15.78 7.71
C GLY A 137 -17.35 15.51 7.85
N SER A 138 -18.11 15.65 6.76
CA SER A 138 -19.57 15.56 6.82
C SER A 138 -20.12 14.12 6.71
N ASP A 139 -21.25 13.90 7.37
CA ASP A 139 -22.06 12.66 7.33
C ASP A 139 -21.29 11.39 7.75
N ASN A 140 -20.35 11.54 8.67
CA ASN A 140 -19.57 10.44 9.25
C ASN A 140 -20.24 9.89 10.52
N GLY A 141 -20.14 8.57 10.74
CA GLY A 141 -20.55 7.95 12.00
C GLY A 141 -22.04 8.01 12.33
N GLU A 142 -22.92 8.20 11.35
CA GLU A 142 -24.37 8.21 11.61
C GLU A 142 -24.81 6.85 12.16
N ASN A 143 -25.41 6.86 13.36
CA ASN A 143 -25.81 5.65 14.11
C ASN A 143 -24.65 4.86 14.73
N ASN A 144 -23.45 5.43 14.84
CA ASN A 144 -22.35 4.76 15.54
C ASN A 144 -22.65 4.62 17.04
N VAL A 145 -22.85 3.38 17.50
CA VAL A 145 -22.91 2.99 18.92
C VAL A 145 -21.62 2.27 19.34
N GLY A 146 -20.66 2.08 18.43
CA GLY A 146 -19.35 1.50 18.70
C GLY A 146 -18.32 2.52 19.19
N SER A 147 -17.29 2.03 19.87
CA SER A 147 -16.21 2.84 20.46
C SER A 147 -14.91 2.78 19.65
N ASP A 148 -14.02 3.73 19.94
CA ASP A 148 -12.62 3.73 19.49
C ASP A 148 -12.46 3.78 17.96
N ASN A 149 -13.41 4.40 17.27
CA ASN A 149 -13.39 4.57 15.83
C ASN A 149 -12.73 5.90 15.42
N THR A 150 -12.01 5.91 14.29
CA THR A 150 -11.50 7.13 13.66
C THR A 150 -12.01 7.22 12.23
N ALA A 151 -12.74 8.27 11.87
CA ALA A 151 -13.19 8.51 10.51
C ALA A 151 -12.82 9.92 10.03
N VAL A 152 -12.24 10.00 8.83
CA VAL A 152 -11.90 11.26 8.15
C VAL A 152 -12.38 11.20 6.70
N GLY A 153 -13.22 12.14 6.29
CA GLY A 153 -13.76 12.21 4.93
C GLY A 153 -15.25 12.52 4.88
N HIS A 154 -15.89 12.23 3.75
CA HIS A 154 -17.34 12.34 3.55
C HIS A 154 -17.94 10.94 3.46
N PHE A 155 -19.00 10.66 4.23
CA PHE A 155 -19.59 9.32 4.38
C PHE A 155 -18.62 8.23 4.88
N SER A 156 -17.58 8.61 5.60
CA SER A 156 -16.66 7.68 6.24
C SER A 156 -17.29 7.09 7.50
N LEU A 157 -17.32 5.76 7.64
CA LEU A 157 -18.05 5.05 8.70
C LEU A 157 -19.55 5.45 8.84
N HIS A 158 -20.18 5.86 7.74
CA HIS A 158 -21.52 6.46 7.75
C HIS A 158 -22.61 5.58 8.38
N LEU A 159 -22.65 4.28 8.12
CA LEU A 159 -23.66 3.35 8.67
C LEU A 159 -23.02 2.32 9.62
N ASN A 160 -22.05 2.75 10.43
CA ASN A 160 -21.52 1.91 11.49
C ASN A 160 -22.53 1.81 12.63
N THR A 161 -22.91 0.60 13.08
CA THR A 161 -23.85 0.45 14.20
C THR A 161 -23.18 0.05 15.49
N THR A 162 -22.43 -1.06 15.53
CA THR A 162 -21.79 -1.58 16.76
C THR A 162 -20.33 -1.95 16.57
N GLY A 163 -19.74 -1.64 15.42
CA GLY A 163 -18.35 -1.94 15.11
C GLY A 163 -17.39 -1.04 15.90
N ASN A 164 -16.35 -1.63 16.48
CA ASN A 164 -15.36 -0.93 17.29
C ASN A 164 -13.98 -0.92 16.61
N GLU A 165 -13.12 0.00 17.05
CA GLU A 165 -11.69 0.02 16.66
C GLU A 165 -11.44 0.12 15.14
N ASN A 166 -12.34 0.78 14.41
CA ASN A 166 -12.19 0.95 12.96
C ASN A 166 -11.49 2.27 12.62
N THR A 167 -10.60 2.25 11.63
CA THR A 167 -9.97 3.44 11.05
C THR A 167 -10.40 3.61 9.60
N ALA A 168 -11.03 4.72 9.26
CA ALA A 168 -11.58 5.00 7.94
C ALA A 168 -11.14 6.39 7.43
N ASN A 169 -10.21 6.41 6.47
CA ASN A 169 -9.68 7.63 5.87
C ASN A 169 -10.00 7.68 4.38
N GLY A 170 -10.94 8.54 3.98
CA GLY A 170 -11.34 8.75 2.59
C GLY A 170 -12.86 8.85 2.39
N HIS A 171 -13.26 9.34 1.22
CA HIS A 171 -14.66 9.40 0.82
C HIS A 171 -15.28 7.99 0.82
N SER A 172 -16.36 7.77 1.58
CA SER A 172 -17.06 6.47 1.69
C SER A 172 -16.18 5.30 2.13
N ALA A 173 -15.09 5.55 2.84
CA ALA A 173 -14.32 4.48 3.49
C ALA A 173 -15.17 3.84 4.59
N LEU A 174 -15.29 2.50 4.60
CA LEU A 174 -16.14 1.76 5.57
C LEU A 174 -17.59 2.27 5.66
N LYS A 175 -18.16 2.77 4.56
CA LYS A 175 -19.49 3.42 4.53
C LYS A 175 -20.61 2.57 5.16
N VAL A 176 -20.67 1.27 4.89
CA VAL A 176 -21.74 0.35 5.33
C VAL A 176 -21.20 -0.71 6.28
N ASN A 177 -20.60 -0.28 7.40
CA ASN A 177 -19.97 -1.16 8.38
C ASN A 177 -20.85 -1.52 9.59
N THR A 178 -21.87 -2.37 9.46
CA THR A 178 -22.84 -2.59 10.55
C THR A 178 -22.20 -3.02 11.89
N SER A 179 -21.50 -4.15 11.95
CA SER A 179 -20.89 -4.65 13.21
C SER A 179 -19.43 -5.08 13.06
N GLY A 180 -18.81 -4.87 11.91
CA GLY A 180 -17.41 -5.19 11.67
C GLY A 180 -16.48 -4.36 12.57
N SER A 181 -15.50 -5.00 13.18
CA SER A 181 -14.54 -4.36 14.09
C SER A 181 -13.11 -4.53 13.59
N GLN A 182 -12.23 -3.64 14.05
CA GLN A 182 -10.79 -3.71 13.80
C GLN A 182 -10.42 -3.67 12.31
N ASN A 183 -11.17 -2.89 11.53
CA ASN A 183 -10.89 -2.69 10.11
C ASN A 183 -10.12 -1.38 9.88
N THR A 184 -9.14 -1.41 8.98
CA THR A 184 -8.40 -0.23 8.52
C THR A 184 -8.68 0.00 7.04
N ALA A 185 -9.27 1.13 6.69
CA ALA A 185 -9.59 1.53 5.33
C ALA A 185 -8.94 2.88 4.99
N ASN A 186 -8.04 2.90 4.02
CA ASN A 186 -7.35 4.11 3.58
C ASN A 186 -7.46 4.32 2.06
N GLY A 187 -8.36 5.19 1.64
CA GLY A 187 -8.69 5.46 0.25
C GLY A 187 -10.19 5.72 0.05
N ALA A 188 -10.55 6.26 -1.10
CA ALA A 188 -11.96 6.45 -1.44
C ALA A 188 -12.62 5.10 -1.80
N ALA A 189 -13.84 4.87 -1.30
CA ALA A 189 -14.63 3.65 -1.45
C ALA A 189 -13.93 2.36 -0.96
N THR A 190 -12.90 2.48 -0.13
CA THR A 190 -12.20 1.34 0.47
C THR A 190 -13.09 0.67 1.53
N LEU A 191 -13.26 -0.66 1.47
CA LEU A 191 -14.14 -1.41 2.38
C LEU A 191 -15.59 -0.87 2.47
N SER A 192 -16.10 -0.22 1.42
CA SER A 192 -17.35 0.57 1.52
C SER A 192 -18.58 -0.26 1.91
N SER A 193 -18.62 -1.55 1.56
CA SER A 193 -19.75 -2.45 1.83
C SER A 193 -19.40 -3.56 2.83
N ASN A 194 -18.58 -3.24 3.85
CA ASN A 194 -18.14 -4.20 4.86
C ASN A 194 -19.18 -4.46 5.97
N THR A 195 -20.19 -5.33 5.80
CA THR A 195 -21.28 -5.40 6.80
C THR A 195 -20.82 -5.93 8.17
N ILE A 196 -20.21 -7.13 8.24
CA ILE A 196 -19.86 -7.79 9.51
C ILE A 196 -18.40 -8.27 9.59
N GLY A 197 -17.61 -8.09 8.52
CA GLY A 197 -16.22 -8.54 8.45
C GLY A 197 -15.30 -7.82 9.44
N ASN A 198 -14.36 -8.55 10.03
CA ASN A 198 -13.43 -8.07 11.04
C ASN A 198 -11.97 -8.22 10.58
N HIS A 199 -11.09 -7.42 11.17
CA HIS A 199 -9.63 -7.48 10.96
C HIS A 199 -9.20 -7.31 9.49
N ASN A 200 -9.93 -6.53 8.69
CA ASN A 200 -9.54 -6.27 7.31
C ASN A 200 -8.67 -5.01 7.22
N THR A 201 -7.57 -5.08 6.47
CA THR A 201 -6.71 -3.94 6.17
C THR A 201 -6.74 -3.66 4.68
N ALA A 202 -7.17 -2.48 4.29
CA ALA A 202 -7.32 -2.10 2.89
C ALA A 202 -6.76 -0.70 2.62
N SER A 203 -5.98 -0.56 1.54
CA SER A 203 -5.51 0.73 1.06
C SER A 203 -5.53 0.83 -0.46
N GLY A 204 -6.04 1.95 -0.98
CA GLY A 204 -6.24 2.19 -2.41
C GLY A 204 -7.71 2.39 -2.77
N TYR A 205 -7.96 3.02 -3.92
CA TYR A 205 -9.31 3.27 -4.41
C TYR A 205 -10.08 1.95 -4.59
N ALA A 206 -11.25 1.85 -3.96
CA ALA A 206 -12.13 0.68 -4.02
C ALA A 206 -11.45 -0.67 -3.66
N ALA A 207 -10.37 -0.65 -2.87
CA ALA A 207 -9.81 -1.87 -2.31
C ALA A 207 -10.81 -2.52 -1.32
N LEU A 208 -11.03 -3.83 -1.43
CA LEU A 208 -12.01 -4.58 -0.63
C LEU A 208 -13.44 -3.99 -0.63
N ASN A 209 -13.84 -3.32 -1.72
CA ASN A 209 -15.09 -2.55 -1.78
C ASN A 209 -16.35 -3.35 -1.38
N TYR A 210 -16.51 -4.59 -1.87
CA TYR A 210 -17.67 -5.45 -1.64
C TYR A 210 -17.38 -6.62 -0.69
N ASN A 211 -16.87 -6.33 0.52
CA ASN A 211 -16.56 -7.34 1.53
C ASN A 211 -17.68 -7.60 2.56
N THR A 212 -18.69 -8.42 2.28
CA THR A 212 -19.82 -8.55 3.23
C THR A 212 -19.43 -9.13 4.60
N SER A 213 -18.79 -10.30 4.65
CA SER A 213 -18.48 -10.99 5.92
C SER A 213 -17.06 -11.58 6.00
N GLY A 214 -16.23 -11.36 4.98
CA GLY A 214 -14.85 -11.85 4.95
C GLY A 214 -14.01 -11.24 6.07
N ASN A 215 -13.17 -12.05 6.71
CA ASN A 215 -12.30 -11.63 7.81
C ASN A 215 -10.83 -11.75 7.45
N LYS A 216 -9.98 -10.95 8.13
CA LYS A 216 -8.52 -11.04 8.05
C LYS A 216 -7.97 -10.89 6.63
N ASN A 217 -8.59 -10.06 5.79
CA ASN A 217 -8.09 -9.81 4.45
C ASN A 217 -7.17 -8.59 4.43
N THR A 218 -6.11 -8.65 3.62
CA THR A 218 -5.22 -7.53 3.34
C THR A 218 -5.29 -7.16 1.86
N ALA A 219 -5.68 -5.93 1.52
CA ALA A 219 -5.75 -5.44 0.15
C ALA A 219 -4.98 -4.13 -0.02
N ASN A 220 -3.99 -4.11 -0.90
CA ASN A 220 -3.19 -2.93 -1.18
C ASN A 220 -3.12 -2.68 -2.69
N GLY A 221 -3.78 -1.63 -3.17
CA GLY A 221 -3.83 -1.25 -4.58
C GLY A 221 -5.24 -0.91 -5.06
N ASP A 222 -5.33 -0.24 -6.21
CA ASP A 222 -6.61 0.07 -6.87
C ASP A 222 -7.39 -1.22 -7.16
N LYS A 223 -8.63 -1.28 -6.63
CA LYS A 223 -9.56 -2.41 -6.78
C LYS A 223 -8.99 -3.78 -6.41
N SER A 224 -7.96 -3.81 -5.56
CA SER A 224 -7.46 -5.06 -5.00
C SER A 224 -8.56 -5.72 -4.15
N LEU A 225 -8.83 -7.01 -4.35
CA LEU A 225 -9.88 -7.76 -3.63
C LEU A 225 -11.30 -7.16 -3.74
N ASN A 226 -11.62 -6.42 -4.82
CA ASN A 226 -12.84 -5.61 -4.93
C ASN A 226 -14.16 -6.36 -4.65
N SER A 227 -14.30 -7.63 -5.07
CA SER A 227 -15.57 -8.37 -5.03
C SER A 227 -15.68 -9.45 -3.94
N ASN A 228 -14.85 -9.38 -2.89
CA ASN A 228 -14.70 -10.42 -1.86
C ASN A 228 -15.90 -10.58 -0.90
N MET A 229 -16.99 -11.22 -1.32
CA MET A 229 -18.20 -11.35 -0.49
C MET A 229 -17.94 -11.98 0.90
N THR A 230 -17.39 -13.19 0.96
CA THR A 230 -17.24 -13.95 2.24
C THR A 230 -15.86 -14.57 2.43
N GLY A 231 -14.97 -14.48 1.45
CA GLY A 231 -13.62 -15.05 1.52
C GLY A 231 -12.80 -14.46 2.66
N SER A 232 -12.02 -15.31 3.35
CA SER A 232 -11.19 -14.88 4.48
C SER A 232 -9.71 -15.21 4.25
N GLU A 233 -8.84 -14.54 5.00
CA GLU A 233 -7.39 -14.80 5.01
C GLU A 233 -6.72 -14.61 3.64
N ASN A 234 -7.23 -13.69 2.81
CA ASN A 234 -6.62 -13.35 1.53
C ASN A 234 -5.67 -12.15 1.64
N THR A 235 -4.54 -12.22 0.95
CA THR A 235 -3.59 -11.11 0.79
C THR A 235 -3.49 -10.74 -0.69
N ALA A 236 -3.84 -9.50 -1.04
CA ALA A 236 -3.77 -8.99 -2.39
C ALA A 236 -2.98 -7.68 -2.42
N ASN A 237 -1.89 -7.64 -3.19
CA ASN A 237 -1.00 -6.49 -3.33
C ASN A 237 -0.77 -6.22 -4.83
N GLY A 238 -1.38 -5.16 -5.35
CA GLY A 238 -1.27 -4.76 -6.75
C GLY A 238 -2.58 -4.24 -7.34
N TYR A 239 -2.47 -3.58 -8.49
CA TYR A 239 -3.61 -3.13 -9.28
C TYR A 239 -4.47 -4.33 -9.71
N TRP A 240 -5.74 -4.36 -9.30
CA TRP A 240 -6.73 -5.40 -9.64
C TRP A 240 -6.28 -6.83 -9.30
N SER A 241 -5.45 -6.99 -8.26
CA SER A 241 -5.10 -8.31 -7.73
C SER A 241 -6.32 -8.92 -7.02
N LEU A 242 -6.59 -10.21 -7.26
CA LEU A 242 -7.72 -10.95 -6.68
C LEU A 242 -9.10 -10.30 -6.87
N VAL A 243 -9.29 -9.47 -7.91
CA VAL A 243 -10.44 -8.56 -8.06
C VAL A 243 -11.81 -9.27 -8.03
N SER A 244 -11.89 -10.48 -8.58
CA SER A 244 -13.15 -11.24 -8.73
C SER A 244 -13.42 -12.25 -7.61
N ASN A 245 -12.58 -12.32 -6.57
CA ASN A 245 -12.73 -13.31 -5.50
C ASN A 245 -14.08 -13.15 -4.83
N THR A 246 -14.87 -14.21 -4.66
CA THR A 246 -16.18 -14.14 -3.98
C THR A 246 -16.13 -14.86 -2.63
N THR A 247 -15.73 -16.13 -2.63
CA THR A 247 -15.69 -16.98 -1.43
C THR A 247 -14.35 -17.67 -1.22
N GLY A 248 -13.41 -17.55 -2.15
CA GLY A 248 -12.08 -18.16 -2.03
C GLY A 248 -11.32 -17.67 -0.78
N GLU A 249 -10.61 -18.58 -0.13
CA GLU A 249 -9.88 -18.32 1.12
C GLU A 249 -8.39 -18.64 1.02
N GLY A 250 -7.58 -17.97 1.84
CA GLY A 250 -6.15 -18.27 1.96
C GLY A 250 -5.33 -17.97 0.69
N ASN A 251 -5.79 -17.08 -0.20
CA ASN A 251 -5.04 -16.75 -1.41
C ASN A 251 -4.05 -15.61 -1.18
N THR A 252 -2.87 -15.70 -1.78
CA THR A 252 -1.86 -14.63 -1.83
C THR A 252 -1.63 -14.22 -3.28
N ALA A 253 -1.94 -12.97 -3.62
CA ALA A 253 -1.74 -12.37 -4.93
C ALA A 253 -0.85 -11.13 -4.85
N ASN A 254 0.41 -11.27 -5.27
CA ASN A 254 1.37 -10.17 -5.34
C ASN A 254 1.71 -9.87 -6.80
N GLY A 255 1.21 -8.76 -7.32
CA GLY A 255 1.41 -8.34 -8.72
C GLY A 255 0.12 -7.81 -9.36
N SER A 256 0.29 -6.97 -10.39
CA SER A 256 -0.84 -6.45 -11.16
C SER A 256 -1.63 -7.60 -11.78
N THR A 257 -2.94 -7.62 -11.56
CA THR A 257 -3.87 -8.62 -12.12
C THR A 257 -3.52 -10.09 -11.79
N ALA A 258 -2.74 -10.33 -10.73
CA ALA A 258 -2.51 -11.67 -10.22
C ALA A 258 -3.85 -12.26 -9.68
N LEU A 259 -4.17 -13.51 -10.03
CA LEU A 259 -5.44 -14.18 -9.66
C LEU A 259 -6.71 -13.37 -10.00
N TYR A 260 -6.68 -12.63 -11.11
CA TYR A 260 -7.74 -11.70 -11.52
C TYR A 260 -9.15 -12.33 -11.54
N SER A 261 -9.27 -13.54 -12.11
CA SER A 261 -10.55 -14.23 -12.29
C SER A 261 -10.94 -15.17 -11.14
N ASN A 262 -10.18 -15.22 -10.04
CA ASN A 262 -10.45 -16.18 -8.97
C ASN A 262 -11.83 -15.92 -8.38
N THR A 263 -12.66 -16.93 -8.20
CA THR A 263 -13.99 -16.80 -7.58
C THR A 263 -14.06 -17.60 -6.28
N THR A 264 -13.84 -18.91 -6.36
CA THR A 264 -13.92 -19.84 -5.22
C THR A 264 -12.63 -20.63 -4.97
N GLY A 265 -11.62 -20.47 -5.84
CA GLY A 265 -10.31 -21.08 -5.64
C GLY A 265 -9.67 -20.65 -4.32
N HIS A 266 -9.01 -21.58 -3.64
CA HIS A 266 -8.45 -21.39 -2.31
C HIS A 266 -6.99 -21.86 -2.23
N ILE A 267 -6.23 -21.27 -1.30
CA ILE A 267 -4.84 -21.64 -1.01
C ILE A 267 -3.96 -21.55 -2.27
N ASN A 268 -4.11 -20.45 -3.04
CA ASN A 268 -3.25 -20.17 -4.18
C ASN A 268 -2.21 -19.10 -3.87
N LEU A 269 -0.99 -19.27 -4.36
CA LEU A 269 0.08 -18.29 -4.33
C LEU A 269 0.37 -17.80 -5.76
N ALA A 270 0.05 -16.55 -6.06
CA ALA A 270 0.38 -15.88 -7.31
C ALA A 270 1.36 -14.73 -7.04
N ASN A 271 2.61 -14.88 -7.46
CA ASN A 271 3.64 -13.86 -7.32
C ASN A 271 4.20 -13.48 -8.69
N GLY A 272 3.70 -12.38 -9.26
CA GLY A 272 4.04 -11.91 -10.60
C GLY A 272 2.85 -11.28 -11.30
N VAL A 273 3.12 -10.39 -12.25
CA VAL A 273 2.07 -9.78 -13.07
C VAL A 273 1.36 -10.88 -13.87
N LYS A 274 0.02 -10.93 -13.77
CA LYS A 274 -0.84 -11.93 -14.42
C LYS A 274 -0.53 -13.39 -14.06
N ALA A 275 0.15 -13.65 -12.95
CA ALA A 275 0.28 -15.03 -12.44
C ALA A 275 -1.11 -15.58 -12.07
N LEU A 276 -1.42 -16.80 -12.51
CA LEU A 276 -2.72 -17.47 -12.29
C LEU A 276 -3.94 -16.62 -12.73
N TYR A 277 -3.80 -15.77 -13.74
CA TYR A 277 -4.80 -14.78 -14.15
C TYR A 277 -6.21 -15.35 -14.36
N SER A 278 -6.33 -16.48 -15.06
CA SER A 278 -7.62 -17.10 -15.41
C SER A 278 -8.15 -18.11 -14.39
N ASN A 279 -7.47 -18.32 -13.26
CA ASN A 279 -7.95 -19.26 -12.23
C ASN A 279 -9.32 -18.81 -11.73
N THR A 280 -10.30 -19.70 -11.66
CA THR A 280 -11.65 -19.44 -11.15
C THR A 280 -11.90 -20.27 -9.90
N THR A 281 -11.72 -21.59 -10.00
CA THR A 281 -12.04 -22.55 -8.93
C THR A 281 -10.85 -23.40 -8.46
N GLY A 282 -9.73 -23.38 -9.19
CA GLY A 282 -8.54 -24.16 -8.86
C GLY A 282 -7.95 -23.76 -7.51
N GLY A 283 -7.43 -24.73 -6.76
CA GLY A 283 -6.83 -24.52 -5.45
C GLY A 283 -5.44 -25.13 -5.34
N TYR A 284 -4.70 -24.76 -4.29
CA TYR A 284 -3.36 -25.29 -4.01
C TYR A 284 -2.36 -25.08 -5.16
N ASN A 285 -2.47 -23.97 -5.90
CA ASN A 285 -1.54 -23.65 -6.98
C ASN A 285 -0.48 -22.64 -6.53
N ILE A 286 0.77 -22.85 -6.97
CA ILE A 286 1.87 -21.89 -6.88
C ILE A 286 2.18 -21.42 -8.30
N GLY A 287 2.05 -20.12 -8.56
CA GLY A 287 2.42 -19.45 -9.80
C GLY A 287 3.38 -18.30 -9.50
N ILE A 288 4.65 -18.44 -9.87
CA ILE A 288 5.67 -17.40 -9.64
C ILE A 288 6.28 -16.98 -10.98
N GLY A 289 6.16 -15.70 -11.33
CA GLY A 289 6.65 -15.12 -12.58
C GLY A 289 5.56 -14.44 -13.41
N TYR A 290 5.98 -13.65 -14.40
CA TYR A 290 5.05 -13.02 -15.35
C TYR A 290 4.29 -14.10 -16.14
N GLU A 291 2.96 -14.04 -16.12
CA GLU A 291 2.06 -14.99 -16.80
C GLU A 291 2.27 -16.48 -16.43
N ALA A 292 2.85 -16.76 -15.25
CA ALA A 292 2.97 -18.13 -14.74
C ALA A 292 1.58 -18.75 -14.57
N ASN A 293 1.36 -19.89 -15.22
CA ASN A 293 0.09 -20.63 -15.24
C ASN A 293 -1.15 -19.81 -15.65
N TYR A 294 -0.98 -18.83 -16.55
CA TYR A 294 -2.00 -17.83 -16.91
C TYR A 294 -3.39 -18.40 -17.20
N TYR A 295 -3.51 -19.42 -18.06
CA TYR A 295 -4.80 -19.92 -18.55
C TYR A 295 -5.39 -21.09 -17.73
N ASN A 296 -4.82 -21.46 -16.58
CA ASN A 296 -5.44 -22.48 -15.74
C ASN A 296 -6.75 -21.94 -15.15
N SER A 297 -7.89 -22.58 -15.42
CA SER A 297 -9.20 -22.14 -14.90
C SER A 297 -9.61 -22.90 -13.64
N GLY A 298 -9.48 -24.22 -13.62
CA GLY A 298 -9.95 -25.05 -12.51
C GLY A 298 -8.96 -26.10 -12.02
N GLY A 299 -7.78 -26.20 -12.64
CA GLY A 299 -6.75 -27.15 -12.24
C GLY A 299 -6.12 -26.80 -10.88
N SER A 300 -5.68 -27.82 -10.16
CA SER A 300 -5.21 -27.71 -8.77
C SER A 300 -3.86 -28.40 -8.57
N PHE A 301 -3.20 -28.11 -7.45
CA PHE A 301 -1.95 -28.77 -7.06
C PHE A 301 -0.78 -28.57 -8.06
N ASN A 302 -0.73 -27.43 -8.74
CA ASN A 302 0.38 -27.12 -9.64
C ASN A 302 1.47 -26.27 -8.96
N THR A 303 2.74 -26.58 -9.20
CA THR A 303 3.89 -25.74 -8.82
C THR A 303 4.57 -25.23 -10.08
N ILE A 304 4.37 -23.96 -10.41
CA ILE A 304 4.79 -23.36 -11.68
C ILE A 304 5.61 -22.09 -11.42
N ILE A 305 6.88 -22.12 -11.80
CA ILE A 305 7.86 -21.07 -11.50
C ILE A 305 8.62 -20.71 -12.77
N GLY A 306 8.47 -19.46 -13.24
CA GLY A 306 9.15 -18.92 -14.40
C GLY A 306 8.25 -18.02 -15.26
N HIS A 307 8.86 -17.10 -16.02
CA HIS A 307 8.12 -16.27 -16.96
C HIS A 307 7.46 -17.13 -18.05
N GLY A 308 6.14 -17.10 -18.14
CA GLY A 308 5.34 -17.87 -19.09
C GLY A 308 5.35 -19.38 -18.85
N ALA A 309 5.89 -19.88 -17.73
CA ALA A 309 5.86 -21.30 -17.40
C ALA A 309 4.40 -21.77 -17.28
N GLY A 310 4.08 -22.91 -17.88
CA GLY A 310 2.74 -23.49 -17.84
C GLY A 310 1.60 -22.62 -18.37
N ARG A 311 1.89 -21.56 -19.12
CA ARG A 311 0.89 -20.59 -19.58
C ARG A 311 -0.28 -21.28 -20.28
N GLY A 312 0.01 -22.20 -21.20
CA GLY A 312 -0.95 -22.84 -22.11
C GLY A 312 -1.26 -21.95 -23.33
N PRO A 313 -1.74 -22.55 -24.44
CA PRO A 313 -2.22 -21.80 -25.59
C PRO A 313 -3.64 -21.26 -25.42
N SER A 314 -4.43 -21.86 -24.51
CA SER A 314 -5.83 -21.54 -24.22
C SER A 314 -6.19 -21.97 -22.80
N ILE A 315 -7.43 -21.71 -22.37
CA ILE A 315 -7.96 -22.18 -21.08
C ILE A 315 -7.77 -23.70 -20.93
N HIS A 316 -7.25 -24.13 -19.78
CA HIS A 316 -7.04 -25.53 -19.41
C HIS A 316 -7.31 -25.76 -17.91
N ASN A 317 -7.36 -27.03 -17.49
CA ASN A 317 -7.64 -27.45 -16.11
C ASN A 317 -6.61 -28.49 -15.63
N LYS A 318 -5.34 -28.27 -15.95
CA LYS A 318 -4.28 -29.22 -15.61
C LYS A 318 -3.98 -29.21 -14.12
N SER A 319 -3.69 -30.38 -13.56
CA SER A 319 -3.44 -30.55 -12.12
C SER A 319 -2.16 -31.33 -11.86
N GLY A 320 -1.57 -31.16 -10.68
CA GLY A 320 -0.43 -31.98 -10.25
C GLY A 320 0.86 -31.76 -11.05
N ASN A 321 1.02 -30.61 -11.69
CA ASN A 321 2.20 -30.34 -12.53
C ASN A 321 3.30 -29.60 -11.77
N ILE A 322 4.56 -29.84 -12.16
CA ILE A 322 5.73 -29.12 -11.65
C ILE A 322 6.50 -28.55 -12.85
N PHE A 323 6.43 -27.24 -13.08
CA PHE A 323 7.15 -26.59 -14.19
C PHE A 323 8.11 -25.52 -13.65
N LEU A 324 9.40 -25.62 -14.03
CA LEU A 324 10.46 -24.75 -13.53
C LEU A 324 11.33 -24.20 -14.67
N GLY A 325 11.32 -22.87 -14.81
CA GLY A 325 12.15 -22.05 -15.69
C GLY A 325 11.38 -21.28 -16.78
N TYR A 326 12.09 -20.47 -17.59
CA TYR A 326 11.46 -19.63 -18.62
C TYR A 326 10.66 -20.50 -19.59
N GLN A 327 9.35 -20.27 -19.69
CA GLN A 327 8.42 -20.98 -20.58
C GLN A 327 8.38 -22.51 -20.40
N ALA A 328 8.84 -23.05 -19.27
CA ALA A 328 8.76 -24.48 -19.01
C ALA A 328 7.32 -25.01 -19.13
N GLY A 329 7.10 -26.06 -19.92
CA GLY A 329 5.78 -26.62 -20.15
C GLY A 329 4.77 -25.64 -20.76
N TYR A 330 5.23 -24.64 -21.54
CA TYR A 330 4.38 -23.56 -22.08
C TYR A 330 3.10 -24.05 -22.77
N ASN A 331 3.21 -25.15 -23.54
CA ASN A 331 2.10 -25.73 -24.29
C ASN A 331 1.42 -26.91 -23.56
N GLU A 332 1.90 -27.30 -22.39
CA GLU A 332 1.37 -28.46 -21.66
C GLU A 332 -0.02 -28.13 -21.07
N THR A 333 -1.01 -28.96 -21.40
CA THR A 333 -2.40 -28.82 -20.96
C THR A 333 -2.90 -30.05 -20.19
N THR A 334 -2.07 -31.08 -20.05
CA THR A 334 -2.38 -32.30 -19.30
C THR A 334 -1.80 -32.25 -17.88
N SER A 335 -2.27 -33.18 -17.04
CA SER A 335 -1.92 -33.28 -15.62
C SER A 335 -0.68 -34.13 -15.38
N ASN A 336 -0.13 -34.03 -14.18
CA ASN A 336 0.92 -34.91 -13.65
C ASN A 336 2.21 -34.90 -14.47
N LYS A 337 2.60 -33.73 -15.02
CA LYS A 337 3.84 -33.56 -15.77
C LYS A 337 4.90 -32.79 -15.00
N LEU A 338 6.16 -33.12 -15.27
CA LEU A 338 7.34 -32.39 -14.83
C LEU A 338 8.03 -31.78 -16.05
N TYR A 339 8.35 -30.48 -15.96
CA TYR A 339 9.21 -29.81 -16.93
C TYR A 339 10.24 -28.96 -16.17
N ILE A 340 11.52 -29.21 -16.39
CA ILE A 340 12.61 -28.34 -15.95
C ILE A 340 13.38 -27.94 -17.22
N GLU A 341 13.25 -26.68 -17.62
CA GLU A 341 13.85 -26.13 -18.83
C GLU A 341 13.85 -24.60 -18.79
N ASN A 342 14.52 -23.96 -19.75
CA ASN A 342 14.55 -22.51 -19.87
C ASN A 342 14.16 -22.06 -21.29
N SER A 343 13.16 -22.73 -21.85
CA SER A 343 12.62 -22.54 -23.20
C SER A 343 11.16 -23.04 -23.28
N ASN A 344 10.52 -22.90 -24.44
CA ASN A 344 9.26 -23.57 -24.78
C ASN A 344 9.50 -24.80 -25.69
N SER A 345 10.62 -25.50 -25.50
CA SER A 345 11.05 -26.60 -26.35
C SER A 345 10.13 -27.81 -26.18
N THR A 346 9.98 -28.62 -27.24
CA THR A 346 9.34 -29.94 -27.12
C THR A 346 10.25 -30.96 -26.43
N SER A 347 11.54 -30.64 -26.25
CA SER A 347 12.55 -31.49 -25.63
C SER A 347 13.21 -30.72 -24.49
N PRO A 348 12.58 -30.66 -23.30
CA PRO A 348 13.14 -30.02 -22.12
C PRO A 348 14.39 -30.75 -21.61
N LEU A 349 15.14 -30.10 -20.71
CA LEU A 349 16.29 -30.71 -20.04
C LEU A 349 15.84 -31.90 -19.17
N ILE A 350 14.77 -31.72 -18.40
CA ILE A 350 14.11 -32.81 -17.67
C ILE A 350 12.62 -32.76 -17.96
N TRP A 351 12.10 -33.86 -18.46
CA TRP A 351 10.68 -34.13 -18.57
C TRP A 351 10.30 -35.27 -17.63
N GLY A 352 9.08 -35.26 -17.13
CA GLY A 352 8.54 -36.41 -16.43
C GLY A 352 7.03 -36.53 -16.49
N ASP A 353 6.56 -37.73 -16.19
CA ASP A 353 5.17 -38.12 -16.07
C ASP A 353 4.98 -38.83 -14.73
N PHE A 354 4.03 -38.35 -13.93
CA PHE A 354 3.63 -38.96 -12.66
C PHE A 354 2.28 -39.70 -12.79
N THR A 355 1.78 -39.89 -14.02
CA THR A 355 0.54 -40.64 -14.24
C THR A 355 0.74 -42.10 -13.85
N ASN A 356 -0.11 -42.59 -12.94
CA ASN A 356 -0.01 -43.96 -12.42
C ASN A 356 -0.03 -44.99 -13.55
N GLY A 357 0.99 -45.86 -13.58
CA GLY A 357 1.18 -46.88 -14.62
C GLY A 357 1.85 -46.35 -15.88
N SER A 358 2.32 -45.11 -15.89
CA SER A 358 3.07 -44.46 -16.97
C SER A 358 4.18 -43.58 -16.43
N GLU A 359 4.61 -43.82 -15.20
CA GLU A 359 5.63 -43.04 -14.53
C GLU A 359 6.93 -43.07 -15.32
N ARG A 360 7.45 -41.88 -15.60
CA ARG A 360 8.60 -41.76 -16.48
C ARG A 360 9.39 -40.49 -16.21
N VAL A 361 10.71 -40.59 -16.31
CA VAL A 361 11.63 -39.44 -16.32
C VAL A 361 12.50 -39.53 -17.57
N VAL A 362 12.58 -38.42 -18.30
CA VAL A 362 13.38 -38.29 -19.51
C VAL A 362 14.32 -37.10 -19.38
N ILE A 363 15.62 -37.32 -19.60
CA ILE A 363 16.64 -36.27 -19.68
C ILE A 363 16.90 -35.93 -21.16
N ASN A 364 16.94 -34.63 -21.48
CA ASN A 364 17.13 -34.08 -22.83
C ASN A 364 16.11 -34.60 -23.86
N GLY A 365 14.84 -34.62 -23.48
CA GLY A 365 13.78 -35.23 -24.29
C GLY A 365 12.41 -35.10 -23.62
N ASN A 366 11.46 -35.88 -24.13
CA ASN A 366 10.06 -35.86 -23.68
C ASN A 366 9.46 -37.27 -23.69
N GLY A 367 8.14 -37.38 -23.47
CA GLY A 367 7.42 -38.65 -23.43
C GLY A 367 7.53 -39.53 -24.69
N THR A 368 7.91 -38.99 -25.85
CA THR A 368 8.10 -39.77 -27.09
C THR A 368 9.56 -40.16 -27.34
N SER A 369 10.49 -39.73 -26.48
CA SER A 369 11.91 -40.05 -26.60
C SER A 369 12.20 -41.44 -26.04
N GLY A 370 12.95 -42.29 -26.76
CA GLY A 370 13.30 -43.65 -26.31
C GLY A 370 12.12 -44.63 -26.31
N ASN A 371 12.35 -45.86 -25.81
CA ASN A 371 11.29 -46.87 -25.69
C ASN A 371 10.36 -46.54 -24.51
N ALA A 372 9.04 -46.63 -24.74
CA ALA A 372 8.01 -46.33 -23.75
C ALA A 372 8.05 -47.23 -22.51
N GLY A 373 8.74 -48.38 -22.56
CA GLY A 373 8.93 -49.26 -21.39
C GLY A 373 10.00 -48.80 -20.40
N TYR A 374 10.72 -47.70 -20.66
CA TYR A 374 11.75 -47.19 -19.74
C TYR A 374 11.18 -46.14 -18.79
N GLU A 375 11.18 -46.44 -17.49
CA GLU A 375 10.84 -45.51 -16.41
C GLU A 375 11.86 -44.36 -16.29
N PHE A 376 13.13 -44.61 -16.63
CA PHE A 376 14.17 -43.58 -16.73
C PHE A 376 14.90 -43.69 -18.07
N PHE A 377 14.94 -42.59 -18.82
CA PHE A 377 15.61 -42.51 -20.12
C PHE A 377 16.50 -41.26 -20.21
N VAL A 378 17.72 -41.42 -20.71
CA VAL A 378 18.65 -40.31 -20.98
C VAL A 378 18.88 -40.27 -22.48
N ASN A 379 18.49 -39.16 -23.12
CA ASN A 379 18.77 -38.94 -24.53
C ASN A 379 20.18 -38.35 -24.70
N GLY A 380 21.17 -39.23 -24.68
CA GLY A 380 22.60 -38.90 -24.70
C GLY A 380 23.39 -39.81 -23.76
N ASP A 381 24.61 -39.40 -23.43
CA ASP A 381 25.48 -40.18 -22.55
C ASP A 381 25.03 -40.05 -21.09
N ALA A 382 24.68 -41.18 -20.46
CA ALA A 382 24.39 -41.26 -19.04
C ALA A 382 25.68 -41.55 -18.25
N GLY A 383 26.09 -40.59 -17.41
CA GLY A 383 27.35 -40.65 -16.67
C GLY A 383 28.51 -40.04 -17.46
N GLY A 384 29.44 -39.39 -16.77
CA GLY A 384 30.69 -38.94 -17.40
C GLY A 384 31.51 -40.12 -17.95
N LEU A 385 32.71 -39.84 -18.47
CA LEU A 385 33.60 -40.79 -19.17
C LEU A 385 33.76 -42.19 -18.53
N THR A 386 33.47 -42.34 -17.23
CA THR A 386 33.79 -43.51 -16.40
C THR A 386 32.60 -44.21 -15.73
N ALA A 387 31.37 -43.69 -15.73
CA ALA A 387 30.36 -44.18 -14.78
C ALA A 387 29.49 -45.35 -15.28
N TRP A 388 29.29 -45.52 -16.59
CA TRP A 388 28.41 -46.55 -17.15
C TRP A 388 29.01 -47.32 -18.36
N ASN A 389 30.29 -47.10 -18.66
CA ASN A 389 31.01 -47.85 -19.68
C ASN A 389 31.67 -49.10 -19.08
N ASN A 390 30.87 -50.09 -18.66
CA ASN A 390 31.35 -51.47 -18.70
C ASN A 390 31.16 -51.99 -20.14
N LEU A 391 31.83 -51.35 -21.10
CA LEU A 391 31.99 -51.91 -22.42
C LEU A 391 32.85 -53.17 -22.24
N SER A 392 32.23 -54.35 -22.26
CA SER A 392 32.94 -55.59 -22.56
C SER A 392 33.31 -55.60 -24.05
N ASP A 393 34.13 -54.64 -24.48
CA ASP A 393 34.73 -54.57 -25.82
C ASP A 393 36.11 -55.20 -25.74
N GLU A 394 36.40 -56.17 -26.63
CA GLU A 394 37.70 -56.84 -26.70
C GLU A 394 38.85 -55.85 -26.93
N ARG A 395 38.62 -54.76 -27.68
CA ARG A 395 39.61 -53.72 -27.96
C ARG A 395 40.04 -52.94 -26.72
N LEU A 396 39.23 -52.98 -25.65
CA LEU A 396 39.52 -52.36 -24.36
C LEU A 396 40.18 -53.32 -23.36
N LYS A 397 40.45 -54.57 -23.76
CA LYS A 397 41.04 -55.61 -22.90
C LYS A 397 42.50 -55.86 -23.29
N LYS A 398 43.35 -56.11 -22.30
CA LYS A 398 44.74 -56.57 -22.49
C LYS A 398 44.87 -57.99 -21.93
N ASN A 399 45.77 -58.79 -22.48
CA ASN A 399 46.04 -60.17 -22.08
C ASN A 399 44.79 -61.09 -22.16
N VAL A 400 44.00 -60.96 -23.21
CA VAL A 400 42.89 -61.88 -23.49
C VAL A 400 43.49 -63.22 -23.92
N SER A 401 43.45 -64.22 -23.04
CA SER A 401 43.90 -65.59 -23.33
C SER A 401 42.74 -66.56 -23.24
N THR A 402 42.68 -67.53 -24.15
CA THR A 402 41.72 -68.64 -24.07
C THR A 402 41.89 -69.37 -22.74
N ILE A 403 40.77 -69.63 -22.06
CA ILE A 403 40.78 -70.42 -20.83
C ILE A 403 41.13 -71.87 -21.19
N THR A 404 42.32 -72.34 -20.81
CA THR A 404 42.70 -73.75 -20.97
C THR A 404 41.75 -74.65 -20.20
N ASN A 405 41.36 -75.77 -20.81
CA ASN A 405 40.35 -76.72 -20.33
C ASN A 405 39.02 -76.06 -19.96
N ALA A 406 38.55 -75.08 -20.76
CA ALA A 406 37.31 -74.36 -20.50
C ALA A 406 36.13 -75.29 -20.21
N LEU A 407 35.98 -76.38 -20.98
CA LEU A 407 34.89 -77.35 -20.79
C LEU A 407 34.99 -78.09 -19.44
N GLU A 408 36.18 -78.49 -19.02
CA GLU A 408 36.40 -79.14 -17.72
C GLU A 408 36.07 -78.18 -16.57
N LYS A 409 36.48 -76.92 -16.69
CA LYS A 409 36.16 -75.87 -15.71
C LYS A 409 34.67 -75.58 -15.64
N VAL A 410 33.98 -75.55 -16.79
CA VAL A 410 32.52 -75.42 -16.85
C VAL A 410 31.85 -76.64 -16.21
N ASN A 411 32.34 -77.85 -16.47
CA ASN A 411 31.81 -79.08 -15.88
C ASN A 411 32.06 -79.16 -14.36
N ASN A 412 33.09 -78.48 -13.85
CA ASN A 412 33.34 -78.34 -12.41
C ASN A 412 32.46 -77.26 -11.75
N LEU A 413 31.70 -76.47 -12.50
CA LEU A 413 30.71 -75.58 -11.92
C LEU A 413 29.56 -76.40 -11.35
N ARG A 414 29.33 -76.27 -10.04
CA ARG A 414 28.15 -76.82 -9.39
C ARG A 414 26.94 -75.97 -9.76
N GLY A 415 26.09 -76.48 -10.64
CA GLY A 415 24.75 -75.94 -10.82
C GLY A 415 24.01 -75.98 -9.50
N VAL A 416 23.53 -74.83 -9.02
CA VAL A 416 22.69 -74.73 -7.83
C VAL A 416 21.38 -74.09 -8.22
N ASN A 417 20.29 -74.73 -7.83
CA ASN A 417 19.02 -74.04 -7.67
C ASN A 417 18.97 -73.57 -6.23
N TYR A 418 18.55 -72.32 -6.03
CA TYR A 418 18.31 -71.77 -4.71
C TYR A 418 16.93 -71.14 -4.71
N GLU A 419 16.26 -71.23 -3.57
CA GLU A 419 15.08 -70.45 -3.27
C GLU A 419 15.54 -69.23 -2.48
N TRP A 420 15.00 -68.06 -2.83
CA TRP A 420 15.25 -66.86 -2.05
C TRP A 420 14.67 -67.05 -0.66
N ILE A 421 15.46 -66.73 0.38
CA ILE A 421 15.06 -66.84 1.79
C ILE A 421 13.77 -66.04 2.09
N ASP A 422 13.48 -65.02 1.27
CA ASP A 422 12.26 -64.25 1.36
C ASP A 422 11.73 -63.91 -0.04
N SER A 423 10.83 -64.75 -0.55
CA SER A 423 10.12 -64.52 -1.81
C SER A 423 9.16 -63.32 -1.77
N LYS A 424 8.94 -62.69 -0.60
CA LYS A 424 8.07 -61.53 -0.45
C LYS A 424 8.80 -60.19 -0.50
N ARG A 425 10.13 -60.17 -0.63
CA ARG A 425 10.90 -58.92 -0.66
C ARG A 425 10.95 -58.25 -2.04
N PHE A 426 10.49 -58.95 -3.08
CA PHE A 426 10.52 -58.50 -4.48
C PHE A 426 9.17 -58.66 -5.22
N SER A 427 8.08 -58.85 -4.46
CA SER A 427 6.69 -58.76 -4.93
C SER A 427 6.02 -57.61 -4.20
#